data_AF-A0A645B8B2-F1
#
_entry.id   AF-A0A645B8B2-F1
#
_cell.length_a   1.000
_cell.length_b   1.000
_cell.length_c   1.000
_cell.angle_alpha   90.00
_cell.angle_beta   90.00
_cell.angle_gamma   90.00
#
_symmetry.space_group_name_H-M   'P 1'
#
loop_
_entity.id
_entity.type
_entity.pdbx_description
1 polymer ?
#
loop_
_entity_poly.entity_id
_entity_poly.type
_entity_poly.pdbx_seq_one_letter_code
_entity_poly.pdbx_strand_id
1 'polypeptide(L)'
;MQPLFVSIHHNACPGGYGSEVLCIKDNYQGGLSTKVGQAILNELASIGLKNRGVKDRRDLYVINNTSMPALIVECVFVDNSSDMANYNPEKSAAAIYKGICTAFALPENQEPSTNDEEYYIVKYGNTLWGISKRFNTTVDKLVALNNIANRNLINVGQKLRVK
;
A
#
# COMPACT_ATOMS: atom_id res chain seq x y z
N MET A 1 8.48 17.98 -4.58
CA MET A 1 7.38 16.99 -4.49
C MET A 1 6.31 17.60 -3.60
N GLN A 2 5.04 17.54 -3.99
CA GLN A 2 3.96 18.08 -3.15
C GLN A 2 3.67 17.09 -2.00
N PRO A 3 3.49 17.55 -0.76
CA PRO A 3 3.16 16.67 0.35
C PRO A 3 1.71 16.16 0.21
N LEU A 4 1.48 14.92 0.66
CA LEU A 4 0.16 14.28 0.69
C LEU A 4 0.04 13.52 2.01
N PHE A 5 -1.10 13.65 2.68
CA PHE A 5 -1.49 12.83 3.81
C PHE A 5 -2.46 11.74 3.38
N VAL A 6 -2.14 10.49 3.72
CA VAL A 6 -2.98 9.31 3.44
C VAL A 6 -3.22 8.57 4.75
N SER A 7 -4.48 8.50 5.17
CA SER A 7 -4.90 7.59 6.24
C SER A 7 -5.42 6.29 5.65
N ILE A 8 -5.07 5.15 6.25
CA ILE A 8 -5.50 3.82 5.80
C ILE A 8 -6.46 3.23 6.83
N HIS A 9 -7.65 2.87 6.37
CA HIS A 9 -8.75 2.38 7.19
C HIS A 9 -9.40 1.13 6.54
N HIS A 10 -10.24 0.47 7.32
CA HIS A 10 -11.20 -0.50 6.84
C HIS A 10 -12.58 -0.12 7.38
N ASN A 11 -13.60 -0.26 6.53
CA ASN A 11 -14.97 0.09 6.82
C ASN A 11 -15.67 -1.08 7.55
N ALA A 12 -16.83 -0.80 8.15
CA ALA A 12 -17.72 -1.80 8.70
C ALA A 12 -19.16 -1.28 8.59
N CYS A 13 -20.01 -2.00 7.88
CA CYS A 13 -21.44 -1.71 7.77
C CYS A 13 -22.12 -2.95 7.19
N PRO A 14 -23.16 -3.51 7.86
CA PRO A 14 -23.88 -4.67 7.35
C PRO A 14 -24.33 -4.49 5.90
N GLY A 15 -23.91 -5.41 5.02
CA GLY A 15 -24.21 -5.37 3.57
C GLY A 15 -23.28 -4.47 2.74
N GLY A 16 -22.37 -3.74 3.37
CA GLY A 16 -21.29 -3.01 2.70
C GLY A 16 -20.20 -3.96 2.16
N TYR A 17 -19.58 -3.56 1.05
CA TYR A 17 -18.41 -4.23 0.45
C TYR A 17 -17.73 -3.30 -0.57
N GLY A 18 -16.42 -3.51 -0.77
CA GLY A 18 -15.56 -2.76 -1.68
C GLY A 18 -14.76 -1.63 -1.04
N SER A 19 -13.90 -1.01 -1.84
CA SER A 19 -13.03 0.10 -1.45
C SER A 19 -13.64 1.46 -1.79
N GLU A 20 -13.42 2.46 -0.94
CA GLU A 20 -13.73 3.87 -1.21
C GLU A 20 -12.62 4.80 -0.71
N VAL A 21 -12.58 6.01 -1.25
CA VAL A 21 -11.68 7.07 -0.77
C VAL A 21 -12.50 8.25 -0.32
N LEU A 22 -12.22 8.74 0.89
CA LEU A 22 -12.88 9.89 1.50
C LEU A 22 -11.93 11.09 1.45
N CYS A 23 -12.36 12.18 0.83
CA CYS A 23 -11.61 13.45 0.77
C CYS A 23 -12.57 14.62 0.67
N ILE A 24 -12.09 15.86 0.81
CA ILE A 24 -12.84 17.02 0.32
C ILE A 24 -12.64 17.08 -1.20
N LYS A 25 -13.71 16.91 -1.98
CA LYS A 25 -13.62 17.01 -3.44
C LYS A 25 -13.35 18.44 -3.89
N ASP A 26 -12.60 18.56 -4.97
CA ASP A 26 -12.29 19.83 -5.66
C ASP A 26 -11.60 20.91 -4.79
N ASN A 27 -11.20 20.56 -3.56
CA ASN A 27 -10.41 21.40 -2.67
C ASN A 27 -8.91 21.16 -2.89
N TYR A 28 -8.09 22.19 -2.70
CA TYR A 28 -6.64 22.24 -2.97
C TYR A 28 -6.24 21.94 -4.44
N GLN A 29 -5.57 22.91 -5.08
CA GLN A 29 -4.85 22.76 -6.37
C GLN A 29 -5.55 21.89 -7.44
N GLY A 30 -6.85 22.11 -7.67
CA GLY A 30 -7.60 21.41 -8.71
C GLY A 30 -7.89 19.93 -8.43
N GLY A 31 -8.21 19.60 -7.16
CA GLY A 31 -8.75 18.31 -6.76
C GLY A 31 -7.70 17.20 -6.63
N LEU A 32 -6.50 17.51 -6.12
CA LEU A 32 -5.41 16.53 -6.01
C LEU A 32 -5.81 15.27 -5.23
N SER A 33 -6.44 15.42 -4.05
CA SER A 33 -6.91 14.27 -3.26
C SER A 33 -7.92 13.40 -4.02
N THR A 34 -8.76 14.02 -4.86
CA THR A 34 -9.71 13.29 -5.72
C THR A 34 -8.99 12.52 -6.83
N LYS A 35 -8.00 13.13 -7.49
CA LYS A 35 -7.19 12.47 -8.53
C LYS A 35 -6.40 11.29 -7.97
N VAL A 36 -5.69 11.50 -6.84
CA VAL A 36 -4.95 10.43 -6.16
C VAL A 36 -5.90 9.34 -5.67
N GLY A 37 -7.03 9.70 -5.07
CA GLY A 37 -8.03 8.75 -4.61
C GLY A 37 -8.57 7.88 -5.74
N GLN A 38 -8.87 8.46 -6.90
CA GLN A 38 -9.33 7.70 -8.06
C GLN A 38 -8.25 6.74 -8.58
N ALA A 39 -6.99 7.17 -8.64
CA ALA A 39 -5.88 6.32 -9.05
C ALA A 39 -5.69 5.12 -8.09
N ILE A 40 -5.72 5.36 -6.78
CA ILE A 40 -5.68 4.30 -5.75
C ILE A 40 -6.82 3.31 -5.95
N LEU A 41 -8.05 3.78 -6.14
CA LEU A 41 -9.21 2.91 -6.30
C LEU A 41 -9.15 2.08 -7.59
N ASN A 42 -8.56 2.59 -8.66
CA ASN A 42 -8.33 1.82 -9.89
C ASN A 42 -7.34 0.68 -9.66
N GLU A 43 -6.26 0.92 -8.91
CA GLU A 43 -5.29 -0.11 -8.56
C GLU A 43 -5.87 -1.15 -7.59
N LEU A 44 -6.65 -0.73 -6.58
CA LEU A 44 -7.38 -1.66 -5.70
C LEU A 44 -8.40 -2.51 -6.49
N ALA A 45 -9.04 -1.93 -7.51
CA ALA A 45 -9.92 -2.68 -8.39
C ALA A 45 -9.19 -3.73 -9.22
N SER A 46 -7.96 -3.45 -9.65
CA SER A 46 -7.13 -4.39 -10.41
C SER A 46 -6.77 -5.66 -9.61
N ILE A 47 -6.78 -5.59 -8.28
CA ILE A 47 -6.53 -6.73 -7.40
C ILE A 47 -7.81 -7.42 -6.91
N GLY A 48 -8.98 -7.05 -7.47
CA GLY A 48 -10.26 -7.73 -7.22
C GLY A 48 -11.19 -7.06 -6.21
N LEU A 49 -10.85 -5.85 -5.71
CA LEU A 49 -11.71 -5.12 -4.78
C LEU A 49 -12.72 -4.24 -5.53
N LYS A 50 -13.98 -4.20 -5.10
CA LYS A 50 -14.98 -3.35 -5.76
C LYS A 50 -14.65 -1.87 -5.58
N ASN A 51 -14.51 -1.11 -6.67
CA ASN A 51 -14.37 0.33 -6.62
C ASN A 51 -15.73 1.00 -6.34
N ARG A 52 -15.87 1.68 -5.20
CA ARG A 52 -17.09 2.43 -4.82
C ARG A 52 -16.97 3.93 -5.10
N GLY A 53 -15.83 4.38 -5.61
CA GLY A 53 -15.54 5.75 -5.98
C GLY A 53 -15.10 6.64 -4.82
N VAL A 54 -14.65 7.84 -5.18
CA VAL A 54 -14.29 8.89 -4.22
C VAL A 54 -15.55 9.56 -3.66
N LYS A 55 -15.60 9.78 -2.34
CA LYS A 55 -16.70 10.42 -1.61
C LYS A 55 -16.26 11.78 -1.10
N ASP A 56 -17.09 12.80 -1.30
CA ASP A 56 -16.88 14.13 -0.69
C ASP A 56 -17.28 14.03 0.79
N ARG A 57 -16.31 14.20 1.69
CA ARG A 57 -16.51 14.12 3.14
C ARG A 57 -15.86 15.33 3.80
N ARG A 58 -16.72 16.21 4.33
CA ARG A 58 -16.35 17.50 4.93
C ARG A 58 -16.49 17.50 6.45
N ASP A 59 -16.79 16.35 7.03
CA ASP A 59 -17.08 16.13 8.44
C ASP A 59 -15.97 15.34 9.17
N LEU A 60 -14.92 14.91 8.45
CA LEU A 60 -13.87 14.05 9.00
C LEU A 60 -12.71 14.88 9.54
N TYR A 61 -12.42 14.71 10.84
CA TYR A 61 -11.46 15.54 11.57
C TYR A 61 -10.08 15.60 10.91
N VAL A 62 -9.50 14.45 10.55
CA VAL A 62 -8.14 14.40 9.96
C VAL A 62 -8.08 15.09 8.60
N ILE A 63 -9.17 15.06 7.83
CA ILE A 63 -9.23 15.76 6.53
C ILE A 63 -9.35 17.27 6.75
N ASN A 64 -10.15 17.69 7.73
CA ASN A 64 -10.40 19.10 8.02
C ASN A 64 -9.26 19.81 8.76
N ASN A 65 -8.45 19.08 9.53
CA ASN A 65 -7.41 19.64 10.40
C ASN A 65 -5.98 19.30 9.91
N THR A 66 -5.84 18.83 8.67
CA THR A 66 -4.54 18.64 8.03
C THR A 66 -4.29 19.78 7.05
N SER A 67 -3.12 20.42 7.14
CA SER A 67 -2.75 21.59 6.33
C SER A 67 -2.31 21.25 4.89
N MET A 68 -2.03 19.97 4.61
CA MET A 68 -1.73 19.47 3.27
C MET A 68 -2.93 18.70 2.68
N PRO A 69 -2.98 18.43 1.37
CA PRO A 69 -4.00 17.55 0.79
C PRO A 69 -4.07 16.23 1.55
N ALA A 70 -5.28 15.86 1.98
CA ALA A 70 -5.55 14.69 2.80
C ALA A 70 -6.62 13.82 2.16
N LEU A 71 -6.47 12.50 2.31
CA LEU A 71 -7.49 11.51 1.96
C LEU A 71 -7.44 10.34 2.95
N ILE A 72 -8.56 9.64 3.07
CA ILE A 72 -8.69 8.39 3.80
C ILE A 72 -9.04 7.29 2.80
N VAL A 73 -8.28 6.20 2.79
CA VAL A 73 -8.57 5.01 1.99
C VAL A 73 -9.28 4.01 2.89
N GLU A 74 -10.54 3.71 2.59
CA GLU A 74 -11.27 2.58 3.16
C GLU A 74 -11.03 1.38 2.25
N CYS A 75 -10.09 0.49 2.62
CA CYS A 75 -9.63 -0.55 1.69
C CYS A 75 -10.72 -1.61 1.43
N VAL A 76 -11.42 -2.03 2.48
CA VAL A 76 -12.41 -3.11 2.48
C VAL A 76 -13.42 -2.93 3.63
N PHE A 77 -14.50 -3.71 3.62
CA PHE A 77 -15.39 -3.89 4.76
C PHE A 77 -14.98 -5.11 5.59
N VAL A 78 -14.57 -4.91 6.86
CA VAL A 78 -14.07 -6.00 7.73
C VAL A 78 -15.14 -7.02 8.12
N ASP A 79 -16.41 -6.59 8.08
CA ASP A 79 -17.58 -7.40 8.37
C ASP A 79 -18.15 -8.10 7.11
N ASN A 80 -17.51 -7.94 5.96
CA ASN A 80 -17.88 -8.62 4.72
C ASN A 80 -16.93 -9.78 4.41
N SER A 81 -17.48 -10.99 4.33
CA SER A 81 -16.70 -12.21 4.08
C SER A 81 -16.02 -12.24 2.71
N SER A 82 -16.64 -11.68 1.67
CA SER A 82 -16.05 -11.63 0.32
C SER A 82 -14.90 -10.63 0.24
N ASP A 83 -15.01 -9.48 0.90
CA ASP A 83 -13.92 -8.52 1.00
C ASP A 83 -12.75 -9.12 1.76
N MET A 84 -13.00 -9.75 2.92
CA MET A 84 -11.95 -10.35 3.74
C MET A 84 -11.30 -11.58 3.08
N ALA A 85 -12.02 -12.30 2.24
CA ALA A 85 -11.44 -13.39 1.43
C ALA A 85 -10.50 -12.87 0.33
N ASN A 86 -10.78 -11.69 -0.23
CA ASN A 86 -9.97 -11.08 -1.29
C ASN A 86 -8.91 -10.11 -0.77
N TYR A 87 -9.01 -9.69 0.50
CA TYR A 87 -8.07 -8.76 1.11
C TYR A 87 -6.70 -9.41 1.31
N ASN A 88 -5.68 -8.74 0.77
CA ASN A 88 -4.29 -9.02 1.10
C ASN A 88 -3.58 -7.70 1.40
N PRO A 89 -2.96 -7.54 2.58
CA PRO A 89 -2.39 -6.27 3.00
C PRO A 89 -1.22 -5.83 2.10
N GLU A 90 -0.39 -6.76 1.62
CA GLU A 90 0.75 -6.44 0.75
C GLU A 90 0.28 -5.96 -0.62
N LYS A 91 -0.68 -6.66 -1.25
CA LYS A 91 -1.28 -6.25 -2.52
C LYS A 91 -2.01 -4.91 -2.40
N SER A 92 -2.71 -4.71 -1.29
CA SER A 92 -3.42 -3.44 -1.03
C SER A 92 -2.43 -2.28 -0.85
N ALA A 93 -1.36 -2.50 -0.10
CA ALA A 93 -0.28 -1.51 0.05
C ALA A 93 0.40 -1.19 -1.28
N ALA A 94 0.70 -2.22 -2.09
CA ALA A 94 1.28 -2.05 -3.42
C ALA A 94 0.34 -1.29 -4.36
N ALA A 95 -0.97 -1.58 -4.33
CA ALA A 95 -1.99 -0.86 -5.10
C ALA A 95 -2.10 0.61 -4.68
N ILE A 96 -2.11 0.90 -3.37
CA ILE A 96 -2.13 2.27 -2.85
C ILE A 96 -0.86 3.02 -3.30
N TYR A 97 0.31 2.40 -3.15
CA TYR A 97 1.59 2.96 -3.60
C TYR A 97 1.57 3.27 -5.10
N LYS A 98 1.15 2.31 -5.93
CA LYS A 98 1.08 2.47 -7.39
C LYS A 98 0.09 3.56 -7.80
N GLY A 99 -1.04 3.67 -7.13
CA GLY A 99 -2.02 4.74 -7.34
C GLY A 99 -1.44 6.12 -7.04
N ILE A 100 -0.70 6.26 -5.93
CA ILE A 100 0.02 7.49 -5.57
C ILE A 100 1.09 7.81 -6.63
N CYS A 101 1.94 6.85 -6.98
CA CYS A 101 2.97 7.03 -8.00
C CYS A 101 2.39 7.48 -9.34
N THR A 102 1.30 6.84 -9.78
CA THR A 102 0.60 7.19 -11.02
C THR A 102 0.08 8.63 -10.97
N ALA A 103 -0.60 9.03 -9.89
CA ALA A 103 -1.16 10.36 -9.76
C ALA A 103 -0.10 11.49 -9.71
N PHE A 104 1.09 11.18 -9.19
CA PHE A 104 2.24 12.11 -9.14
C PHE A 104 3.20 11.97 -10.33
N ALA A 105 2.91 11.09 -11.29
CA ALA A 105 3.80 10.73 -12.39
C ALA A 105 5.23 10.37 -11.92
N LEU A 106 5.31 9.66 -10.79
CA LEU A 106 6.57 9.16 -10.25
C LEU A 106 7.02 7.94 -11.08
N PRO A 107 8.33 7.78 -11.33
CA PRO A 107 8.83 6.57 -11.97
C PRO A 107 8.47 5.38 -11.08
N GLU A 108 7.82 4.39 -11.69
CA GLU A 108 7.59 3.11 -11.03
C GLU A 108 8.96 2.50 -10.76
N ASN A 109 9.43 2.54 -9.51
CA ASN A 109 10.56 1.73 -9.10
C ASN A 109 10.12 0.29 -9.38
N GLN A 110 10.65 -0.30 -10.45
CA GLN A 110 10.39 -1.69 -10.78
C GLN A 110 10.57 -2.50 -9.50
N GLU A 111 9.46 -3.02 -8.99
CA GLU A 111 9.48 -4.13 -8.07
C GLU A 111 10.37 -5.18 -8.72
N PRO A 112 11.58 -5.49 -8.21
CA PRO A 112 12.40 -6.53 -8.82
C PRO A 112 11.54 -7.78 -8.88
N SER A 113 11.27 -8.19 -10.11
CA SER A 113 10.54 -9.40 -10.45
C SER A 113 11.06 -10.55 -9.60
N THR A 114 10.19 -11.46 -9.17
CA THR A 114 10.57 -12.75 -8.55
C THR A 114 11.29 -13.70 -9.50
N ASN A 115 11.93 -13.16 -10.54
CA ASN A 115 12.87 -13.84 -11.42
C ASN A 115 13.95 -14.52 -10.57
N ASP A 116 14.65 -15.46 -11.18
CA ASP A 116 15.67 -16.34 -10.60
C ASP A 116 16.94 -15.65 -10.06
N GLU A 117 16.76 -14.51 -9.41
CA GLU A 117 17.79 -13.85 -8.64
C GLU A 117 18.06 -14.66 -7.37
N GLU A 118 19.24 -15.29 -7.35
CA GLU A 118 19.80 -15.93 -6.16
C GLU A 118 20.02 -14.92 -5.02
N TYR A 119 20.12 -13.62 -5.34
CA TYR A 119 20.45 -12.55 -4.40
C TYR A 119 19.53 -11.33 -4.49
N TYR A 120 19.31 -10.65 -3.36
CA TYR A 120 18.55 -9.42 -3.21
C TYR A 120 19.36 -8.38 -2.44
N ILE A 121 19.30 -7.11 -2.87
CA ILE A 121 19.91 -5.98 -2.14
C ILE A 121 18.87 -5.32 -1.25
N VAL A 122 19.11 -5.33 0.06
CA VAL A 122 18.23 -4.71 1.07
C VAL A 122 18.07 -3.22 0.79
N LYS A 123 16.82 -2.76 0.65
CA LYS A 123 16.47 -1.34 0.49
C LYS A 123 15.99 -0.74 1.81
N TYR A 124 15.96 0.59 1.87
CA TYR A 124 15.42 1.33 3.01
C TYR A 124 13.99 0.87 3.32
N GLY A 125 13.71 0.62 4.61
CA GLY A 125 12.41 0.15 5.08
C GLY A 125 12.15 -1.35 4.93
N ASN A 126 13.09 -2.14 4.40
CA ASN A 126 12.93 -3.60 4.33
C ASN A 126 13.23 -4.29 5.66
N THR A 127 12.54 -5.40 5.88
CA THR A 127 12.76 -6.33 7.00
C THR A 127 12.99 -7.73 6.46
N LEU A 128 13.65 -8.60 7.21
CA LEU A 128 13.77 -10.02 6.84
C LEU A 128 12.41 -10.67 6.63
N TRP A 129 11.40 -10.26 7.40
CA TRP A 129 10.03 -10.74 7.23
C TRP A 129 9.47 -10.37 5.85
N GLY A 130 9.52 -9.09 5.47
CA GLY A 130 9.02 -8.63 4.17
C GLY A 130 9.77 -9.27 3.00
N ILE A 131 11.10 -9.41 3.13
CA ILE A 131 11.94 -10.08 2.12
C ILE A 131 11.57 -11.57 2.02
N SER A 132 11.36 -12.26 3.15
CA SER A 132 10.99 -13.68 3.14
C SER A 132 9.67 -13.94 2.41
N LYS A 133 8.68 -13.07 2.63
CA LYS A 133 7.39 -13.12 1.92
C LYS A 133 7.54 -12.86 0.43
N ARG A 134 8.36 -11.87 0.05
CA ARG A 134 8.65 -11.55 -1.36
C ARG A 134 9.20 -12.74 -2.13
N PHE A 135 10.11 -13.50 -1.52
CA PHE A 135 10.78 -14.63 -2.17
C PHE A 135 10.18 -15.99 -1.84
N ASN A 136 8.97 -16.03 -1.27
CA ASN A 136 8.29 -17.25 -0.86
C ASN A 136 9.18 -18.21 -0.03
N THR A 137 9.90 -17.65 0.93
CA THR A 137 10.81 -18.34 1.85
C THR A 137 10.46 -17.97 3.30
N THR A 138 11.27 -18.39 4.27
CA THR A 138 11.08 -18.04 5.69
C THR A 138 12.22 -17.17 6.19
N VAL A 139 11.96 -16.39 7.23
CA VAL A 139 13.02 -15.62 7.93
C VAL A 139 14.13 -16.56 8.40
N ASP A 140 13.77 -17.73 8.93
CA ASP A 140 14.68 -18.76 9.39
C ASP A 140 15.59 -19.27 8.26
N LYS A 141 15.01 -19.56 7.08
CA LYS A 141 15.78 -19.96 5.90
C LYS A 141 16.70 -18.83 5.44
N LEU A 142 16.24 -17.58 5.41
CA LEU A 142 17.08 -16.42 5.05
C LEU A 142 18.25 -16.22 6.02
N VAL A 143 17.99 -16.32 7.33
CA VAL A 143 19.01 -16.18 8.37
C VAL A 143 20.07 -17.26 8.22
N ALA A 144 19.66 -18.52 8.05
CA ALA A 144 20.57 -19.64 7.86
C ALA A 144 21.39 -19.51 6.57
N LEU A 145 20.74 -19.15 5.46
CA LEU A 145 21.36 -19.04 4.14
C LEU A 145 22.41 -17.91 4.06
N ASN A 146 22.30 -16.90 4.93
CA ASN A 146 23.16 -15.72 4.95
C ASN A 146 24.03 -15.59 6.21
N ASN A 147 24.03 -16.60 7.08
CA ASN A 147 24.75 -16.59 8.36
C ASN A 147 24.49 -15.32 9.19
N ILE A 148 23.23 -14.89 9.27
CA ILE A 148 22.86 -13.66 9.99
C ILE A 148 22.83 -13.94 11.50
N ALA A 149 23.75 -13.33 12.26
CA ALA A 149 23.84 -13.53 13.70
C ALA A 149 22.63 -12.96 14.47
N ASN A 150 22.14 -11.77 14.07
CA ASN A 150 20.99 -11.13 14.68
C ASN A 150 19.85 -11.02 13.67
N ARG A 151 18.79 -11.82 13.85
CA ARG A 151 17.59 -11.83 13.01
C ARG A 151 16.90 -10.46 12.89
N ASN A 152 17.10 -9.57 13.86
CA ASN A 152 16.48 -8.26 13.88
C ASN A 152 17.34 -7.17 13.23
N LEU A 153 18.51 -7.51 12.69
CA LEU A 153 19.44 -6.55 12.10
C LEU A 153 19.83 -6.94 10.68
N ILE A 154 19.41 -6.11 9.73
CA ILE A 154 19.92 -6.09 8.35
C ILE A 154 20.23 -4.65 7.97
N ASN A 155 21.21 -4.45 7.10
CA ASN A 155 21.66 -3.13 6.68
C ASN A 155 21.19 -2.82 5.25
N VAL A 156 20.84 -1.57 4.98
CA VAL A 156 20.60 -1.11 3.60
C VAL A 156 21.85 -1.34 2.76
N GLY A 157 21.68 -1.88 1.56
CA GLY A 157 22.78 -2.29 0.67
C GLY A 157 23.32 -3.70 0.94
N GLN A 158 22.90 -4.36 2.01
CA GLN A 158 23.30 -5.75 2.28
C GLN A 158 22.77 -6.66 1.17
N LYS A 159 23.67 -7.47 0.61
CA LYS A 159 23.33 -8.52 -0.36
C LYS A 159 22.92 -9.78 0.39
N LEU A 160 21.66 -10.18 0.25
CA LEU A 160 21.10 -11.38 0.83
C LEU A 160 20.87 -12.43 -0.24
N ARG A 161 21.29 -13.66 -0.01
CA ARG A 161 20.89 -14.83 -0.76
C ARG A 161 19.45 -15.20 -0.40
N VAL A 162 18.58 -15.42 -1.38
CA VAL A 162 17.12 -15.53 -1.16
C VAL A 162 16.48 -16.84 -1.66
N LYS A 163 17.21 -17.67 -2.40
CA LYS A 163 16.77 -18.98 -2.89
C LYS A 163 17.66 -20.10 -2.34
#